data_AF-A0AAD3D5L1-F1
#
_entry.id   AF-A0AAD3D5L1-F1
#
_cell.length_a   1.000
_cell.length_b   1.000
_cell.length_c   1.000
_cell.angle_alpha   90.00
_cell.angle_beta   90.00
_cell.angle_gamma   90.00
#
_symmetry.space_group_name_H-M   'P 1'
#
loop_
_entity.id
_entity.type
_entity.pdbx_description
1 polymer ?
#
loop_
_entity_poly.entity_id
_entity_poly.type
_entity_poly.pdbx_seq_one_letter_code
_entity_poly.pdbx_strand_id
1 'polypeptide(L)'
;MKFNTALPLLSLAVASSACTLDNVEFTSCDLADVLIATECDVAGLTSLLNGVDAASWVSTQCAAARREIKEDMLPWDRVTMRGRQFDDTFFDGGSILNTGPIEATDMLDDLELSRIKDIKDFVNPNAGIGWPSSYHKNFDLEMCDSEAVMCCWKATRLGTDPNAPQISSGNANICHHDIADSPKSARVAGGTTVFLGRAEGESVCHGFFWDGDSVNGDYKGNLLFYVAMEHGLINNGFVRNVPSAPMCACIEQMPKVSNAGCSDVSVLETFKVTYESLTSEYIIEQSQDPQVTFSNCGGKDLKTAYEEVKPTELKKITGDDAECDNHAEAKIKEFGFARTDATENWVPIAGRGPLAYPILSNEEVIALMNQSKTKIIRRKCIECDLSHADIYYKRLNVGDLPSNFDLQNTLLDRWVQGEHNRFNIDFELYNDYDAAVAGDTSKRWTYCNFHSTVGFPRDCGPTKYTPNQWNRFYTGSSKAVAFFVDMSDGPIETA
;
A
#
# COMPACT_ATOMS: atom_id res chain seq x y z
N MET A 1 44.84 -84.76 -21.80
CA MET A 1 44.44 -83.59 -20.99
C MET A 1 43.70 -82.63 -21.92
N LYS A 2 42.46 -82.28 -21.55
CA LYS A 2 41.59 -81.18 -22.06
C LYS A 2 41.14 -81.27 -23.53
N PHE A 3 39.97 -81.83 -23.85
CA PHE A 3 38.58 -81.29 -23.78
C PHE A 3 38.26 -80.11 -24.72
N ASN A 4 37.34 -80.38 -25.65
CA ASN A 4 36.56 -79.47 -26.49
C ASN A 4 35.91 -78.32 -25.70
N THR A 5 35.62 -77.20 -26.36
CA THR A 5 34.28 -76.58 -26.32
C THR A 5 34.11 -75.57 -27.46
N ALA A 6 33.08 -75.82 -28.26
CA ALA A 6 32.52 -74.88 -29.21
C ALA A 6 31.81 -73.74 -28.45
N LEU A 7 32.02 -72.50 -28.88
CA LEU A 7 31.22 -71.36 -28.48
C LEU A 7 29.97 -71.30 -29.38
N PRO A 8 28.74 -71.38 -28.84
CA PRO A 8 27.55 -71.08 -29.62
C PRO A 8 27.38 -69.57 -29.76
N LEU A 9 26.89 -69.14 -30.93
CA LEU A 9 26.31 -67.82 -31.14
C LEU A 9 25.23 -67.59 -30.07
N LEU A 10 25.47 -66.65 -29.18
CA LEU A 10 24.41 -66.05 -28.38
C LEU A 10 23.78 -64.95 -29.25
N SER A 11 22.68 -65.28 -29.93
CA SER A 11 21.78 -64.25 -30.43
C SER A 11 21.29 -63.47 -29.21
N LEU A 12 21.71 -62.21 -29.06
CA LEU A 12 20.98 -61.25 -28.25
C LEU A 12 19.60 -61.08 -28.91
N ALA A 13 18.64 -61.90 -28.48
CA ALA A 13 17.25 -61.53 -28.61
C ALA A 13 17.09 -60.30 -27.72
N VAL A 14 16.95 -59.13 -28.35
CA VAL A 14 16.39 -57.95 -27.71
C VAL A 14 15.03 -58.39 -27.20
N ALA A 15 14.91 -58.62 -25.89
CA ALA A 15 13.62 -58.79 -25.26
C ALA A 15 12.90 -57.46 -25.44
N SER A 16 12.02 -57.36 -26.43
CA SER A 16 11.04 -56.29 -26.48
C SER A 16 10.18 -56.45 -25.23
N SER A 17 10.42 -55.63 -24.20
CA SER A 17 9.46 -55.48 -23.13
C SER A 17 8.15 -55.08 -23.79
N ALA A 18 7.10 -55.87 -23.56
CA ALA A 18 5.76 -55.55 -24.03
C ALA A 18 5.30 -54.33 -23.21
N CYS A 19 5.60 -53.12 -23.70
CA CYS A 19 5.23 -51.92 -23.01
C CYS A 19 3.73 -51.64 -23.22
N THR A 20 3.09 -51.09 -22.19
CA THR A 20 1.64 -50.89 -22.17
C THR A 20 1.36 -49.40 -22.21
N LEU A 21 0.64 -48.94 -23.23
CA LEU A 21 0.20 -47.54 -23.28
C LEU A 21 -1.16 -47.35 -22.63
N ASP A 22 -2.12 -48.24 -22.89
CA ASP A 22 -3.52 -47.97 -22.58
C ASP A 22 -3.82 -47.96 -21.07
N ASN A 23 -4.48 -46.90 -20.61
CA ASN A 23 -4.89 -46.65 -19.22
C ASN A 23 -3.75 -46.60 -18.19
N VAL A 24 -2.55 -46.19 -18.63
CA VAL A 24 -1.42 -45.94 -17.73
C VAL A 24 -1.45 -44.49 -17.25
N GLU A 25 -1.51 -44.29 -15.94
CA GLU A 25 -1.52 -42.97 -15.31
C GLU A 25 -0.11 -42.41 -15.03
N PHE A 26 0.05 -41.09 -15.16
CA PHE A 26 1.27 -40.36 -14.84
C PHE A 26 0.95 -38.91 -14.45
N THR A 27 1.85 -38.27 -13.71
CA THR A 27 1.59 -36.97 -13.06
C THR A 27 2.36 -35.79 -13.65
N SER A 28 3.12 -36.02 -14.71
CA SER A 28 3.97 -35.02 -15.34
C SER A 28 3.98 -35.23 -16.84
N CYS A 29 3.76 -34.13 -17.56
CA CYS A 29 3.63 -34.09 -19.00
C CYS A 29 5.00 -34.05 -19.72
N ASP A 30 5.93 -34.93 -19.36
CA ASP A 30 7.22 -35.07 -20.03
C ASP A 30 7.51 -36.50 -20.49
N LEU A 31 8.43 -36.63 -21.45
CA LEU A 31 8.74 -37.93 -22.06
C LEU A 31 9.31 -38.92 -21.04
N ALA A 32 10.09 -38.46 -20.07
CA ALA A 32 10.74 -39.36 -19.12
C ALA A 32 9.69 -40.04 -18.23
N ASP A 33 8.74 -39.26 -17.71
CA ASP A 33 7.68 -39.77 -16.85
C ASP A 33 6.70 -40.68 -17.61
N VAL A 34 6.39 -40.36 -18.87
CA VAL A 34 5.59 -41.25 -19.73
C VAL A 34 6.31 -42.57 -19.99
N LEU A 35 7.61 -42.56 -20.30
CA LEU A 35 8.39 -43.79 -20.53
C LEU A 35 8.49 -44.64 -19.26
N ILE A 36 8.69 -44.00 -18.11
CA ILE A 36 8.72 -44.67 -16.80
C ILE A 36 7.36 -45.32 -16.52
N ALA A 37 6.27 -44.58 -16.67
CA ALA A 37 4.93 -45.07 -16.36
C ALA A 37 4.50 -46.22 -17.29
N THR A 38 4.81 -46.10 -18.59
CA THR A 38 4.42 -47.10 -19.62
C THR A 38 5.37 -48.29 -19.70
N GLU A 39 6.49 -48.25 -19.00
CA GLU A 39 7.62 -49.20 -19.13
C GLU A 39 8.14 -49.34 -20.57
N CYS A 40 7.91 -48.32 -21.42
CA CYS A 40 8.43 -48.27 -22.78
C CYS A 40 9.86 -47.70 -22.81
N ASP A 41 10.64 -48.12 -23.80
CA ASP A 41 11.77 -47.30 -24.28
C ASP A 41 11.30 -46.43 -25.46
N VAL A 42 12.15 -45.48 -25.88
CA VAL A 42 11.80 -44.53 -26.96
C VAL A 42 11.42 -45.24 -28.26
N ALA A 43 12.11 -46.34 -28.59
CA ALA A 43 11.87 -47.10 -29.81
C ALA A 43 10.54 -47.87 -29.76
N GLY A 44 10.23 -48.47 -28.60
CA GLY A 44 8.98 -49.17 -28.34
C GLY A 44 7.78 -48.22 -28.41
N LEU A 45 7.87 -47.06 -27.77
CA LEU A 45 6.84 -46.03 -27.82
C LEU A 45 6.64 -45.53 -29.26
N THR A 46 7.72 -45.20 -29.97
CA THR A 46 7.65 -44.77 -31.40
C THR A 46 7.01 -45.84 -32.29
N SER A 47 7.30 -47.12 -32.05
CA SER A 47 6.70 -48.21 -32.81
C SER A 47 5.20 -48.34 -32.56
N LEU A 48 4.73 -48.11 -31.32
CA LEU A 48 3.30 -48.14 -30.98
C LEU A 48 2.55 -46.91 -31.53
N LEU A 49 3.25 -45.80 -31.72
CA LEU A 49 2.74 -44.58 -32.32
C LEU A 49 2.88 -44.56 -33.86
N ASN A 50 2.94 -45.73 -34.52
CA ASN A 50 3.05 -45.85 -35.98
C ASN A 50 4.22 -45.06 -36.61
N GLY A 51 5.35 -44.94 -35.89
CA GLY A 51 6.54 -44.23 -36.35
C GLY A 51 6.55 -42.72 -36.07
N VAL A 52 5.55 -42.20 -35.36
CA VAL A 52 5.59 -40.82 -34.84
C VAL A 52 6.65 -40.72 -33.75
N ASP A 53 7.47 -39.67 -33.80
CA ASP A 53 8.48 -39.40 -32.79
C ASP A 53 7.85 -39.25 -31.40
N ALA A 54 8.32 -40.06 -30.45
CA ALA A 54 7.75 -40.14 -29.10
C ALA A 54 7.79 -38.78 -28.36
N ALA A 55 8.89 -38.02 -28.48
CA ALA A 55 9.01 -36.73 -27.80
C ALA A 55 8.01 -35.72 -28.37
N SER A 56 7.91 -35.66 -29.71
CA SER A 56 6.95 -34.80 -30.40
C SER A 56 5.51 -35.18 -30.08
N TRP A 57 5.20 -36.47 -30.00
CA TRP A 57 3.86 -36.94 -29.64
C TRP A 57 3.49 -36.57 -28.21
N VAL A 58 4.36 -36.86 -27.22
CA VAL A 58 4.12 -36.49 -25.82
C VAL A 58 3.91 -34.98 -25.71
N SER A 59 4.80 -34.17 -26.28
CA SER A 59 4.66 -32.70 -26.22
C SER A 59 3.34 -32.21 -26.83
N THR A 60 2.91 -32.78 -27.96
CA THR A 60 1.67 -32.37 -28.64
C THR A 60 0.43 -32.78 -27.85
N GLN A 61 0.37 -34.03 -27.40
CA GLN A 61 -0.78 -34.57 -26.67
C GLN A 61 -0.92 -33.94 -25.29
N CYS A 62 0.19 -33.74 -24.57
CA CYS A 62 0.19 -33.01 -23.31
C CYS A 62 -0.28 -31.55 -23.47
N ALA A 63 0.15 -30.87 -24.52
CA ALA A 63 -0.33 -29.51 -24.81
C ALA A 63 -1.83 -29.49 -25.14
N ALA A 64 -2.34 -30.51 -25.83
CA ALA A 64 -3.76 -30.66 -26.11
C ALA A 64 -4.57 -30.91 -24.83
N ALA A 65 -4.15 -31.87 -24.00
CA ALA A 65 -4.78 -32.17 -22.71
C ALA A 65 -4.81 -30.95 -21.78
N ARG A 66 -3.69 -30.23 -21.66
CA ARG A 66 -3.63 -29.01 -20.84
C ARG A 66 -4.46 -27.87 -21.40
N ARG A 67 -4.63 -27.77 -22.73
CA ARG A 67 -5.54 -26.79 -23.32
C ARG A 67 -7.00 -27.09 -22.96
N GLU A 68 -7.40 -28.36 -22.99
CA GLU A 68 -8.74 -28.79 -22.58
C GLU A 68 -8.99 -28.46 -21.11
N ILE A 69 -8.04 -28.77 -20.22
CA ILE A 69 -8.09 -28.36 -18.80
C ILE A 69 -8.33 -26.86 -18.65
N LYS A 70 -7.62 -26.03 -19.41
CA LYS A 70 -7.78 -24.56 -19.39
C LYS A 70 -9.15 -24.10 -19.89
N GLU A 71 -9.70 -24.77 -20.91
CA GLU A 71 -11.02 -24.47 -21.47
C GLU A 71 -12.15 -24.86 -20.50
N ASP A 72 -11.93 -25.90 -19.69
CA ASP A 72 -12.87 -26.38 -18.67
C ASP A 72 -12.78 -25.65 -17.33
N MET A 73 -11.77 -24.79 -17.14
CA MET A 73 -11.66 -23.99 -15.91
C MET A 73 -12.90 -23.13 -15.70
N LEU A 74 -13.35 -23.03 -14.45
CA LEU A 74 -14.50 -22.22 -14.07
C LEU A 74 -14.24 -20.76 -14.47
N PRO A 75 -15.03 -20.17 -15.38
CA PRO A 75 -14.88 -18.77 -15.73
C PRO A 75 -15.12 -17.87 -14.51
N TRP A 76 -14.34 -16.79 -14.37
CA TRP A 76 -14.37 -15.97 -13.15
C TRP A 76 -15.75 -15.38 -12.82
N ASP A 77 -16.54 -15.01 -13.82
CA ASP A 77 -17.90 -14.47 -13.65
C ASP A 77 -18.88 -15.48 -13.01
N ARG A 78 -18.50 -16.77 -12.97
CA ARG A 78 -19.23 -17.87 -12.33
C ARG A 78 -18.82 -18.12 -10.88
N VAL A 79 -17.80 -17.43 -10.37
CA VAL A 79 -17.35 -17.53 -8.97
C VAL A 79 -18.46 -17.03 -8.06
N THR A 80 -18.86 -15.76 -8.18
CA THR A 80 -19.93 -15.18 -7.34
C THR A 80 -21.32 -15.34 -7.95
N MET A 81 -21.41 -15.40 -9.29
CA MET A 81 -22.66 -15.33 -10.06
C MET A 81 -23.53 -14.09 -9.76
N ARG A 82 -22.91 -13.01 -9.24
CA ARG A 82 -23.59 -11.73 -8.94
C ARG A 82 -23.34 -10.65 -10.00
N GLY A 83 -22.55 -11.00 -11.02
CA GLY A 83 -22.27 -10.16 -12.17
C GLY A 83 -21.14 -9.16 -11.95
N ARG A 84 -20.64 -8.64 -13.08
CA ARG A 84 -19.41 -7.84 -13.16
C ARG A 84 -19.35 -6.67 -12.18
N GLN A 85 -20.44 -5.94 -12.03
CA GLN A 85 -20.48 -4.78 -11.13
C GLN A 85 -20.27 -5.20 -9.67
N PHE A 86 -20.82 -6.33 -9.24
CA PHE A 86 -20.61 -6.84 -7.90
C PHE A 86 -19.16 -7.23 -7.68
N ASP A 87 -18.58 -7.97 -8.62
CA ASP A 87 -17.21 -8.44 -8.53
C ASP A 87 -16.19 -7.28 -8.58
N ASP A 88 -16.40 -6.30 -9.48
CA ASP A 88 -15.58 -5.08 -9.54
C ASP A 88 -15.67 -4.30 -8.23
N THR A 89 -16.87 -4.12 -7.69
CA THR A 89 -17.04 -3.42 -6.41
C THR A 89 -16.51 -4.21 -5.23
N PHE A 90 -16.44 -5.54 -5.30
CA PHE A 90 -15.77 -6.36 -4.27
C PHE A 90 -14.27 -6.05 -4.25
N PHE A 91 -13.61 -6.09 -5.40
CA PHE A 91 -12.18 -5.81 -5.51
C PHE A 91 -11.81 -4.34 -5.32
N ASP A 92 -12.76 -3.42 -5.48
CA ASP A 92 -12.60 -2.01 -5.10
C ASP A 92 -12.90 -1.74 -3.61
N GLY A 93 -13.37 -2.74 -2.85
CA GLY A 93 -13.71 -2.61 -1.42
C GLY A 93 -15.08 -1.99 -1.12
N GLY A 94 -15.96 -1.87 -2.12
CA GLY A 94 -17.26 -1.18 -2.03
C GLY A 94 -18.51 -2.08 -2.13
N SER A 95 -18.37 -3.39 -2.34
CA SER A 95 -19.52 -4.30 -2.38
C SER A 95 -20.13 -4.52 -0.99
N ILE A 96 -21.34 -5.11 -0.94
CA ILE A 96 -22.01 -5.44 0.33
C ILE A 96 -21.18 -6.41 1.20
N LEU A 97 -20.28 -7.21 0.62
CA LEU A 97 -19.39 -8.06 1.39
C LEU A 97 -18.36 -7.22 2.17
N ASN A 98 -17.99 -6.06 1.64
CA ASN A 98 -17.05 -5.13 2.28
C ASN A 98 -17.73 -4.09 3.18
N THR A 99 -18.93 -3.64 2.83
CA THR A 99 -19.60 -2.51 3.48
C THR A 99 -20.87 -2.88 4.24
N GLY A 100 -21.35 -4.11 4.09
CA GLY A 100 -22.56 -4.60 4.73
C GLY A 100 -22.44 -4.65 6.26
N PRO A 101 -23.57 -4.92 6.95
CA PRO A 101 -23.59 -5.04 8.40
C PRO A 101 -22.55 -6.06 8.87
N ILE A 102 -21.72 -5.68 9.85
CA ILE A 102 -20.80 -6.59 10.51
C ILE A 102 -21.59 -7.33 11.58
N GLU A 103 -22.32 -8.36 11.18
CA GLU A 103 -23.21 -9.12 12.08
C GLU A 103 -22.75 -10.57 12.29
N ALA A 104 -21.67 -10.99 11.68
CA ALA A 104 -21.22 -12.37 11.73
C ALA A 104 -20.10 -12.55 12.76
N THR A 105 -20.42 -13.21 13.87
CA THR A 105 -19.42 -13.81 14.77
C THR A 105 -18.68 -14.99 14.11
N ASP A 106 -19.24 -15.52 13.01
CA ASP A 106 -18.65 -16.55 12.16
C ASP A 106 -19.02 -16.31 10.68
N MET A 107 -18.01 -16.23 9.80
CA MET A 107 -18.22 -16.11 8.35
C MET A 107 -18.95 -17.33 7.78
N LEU A 108 -18.88 -18.49 8.43
CA LEU A 108 -19.52 -19.74 7.99
C LEU A 108 -21.05 -19.73 8.05
N ASP A 109 -21.66 -18.82 8.81
CA ASP A 109 -23.12 -18.71 8.91
C ASP A 109 -23.74 -17.64 7.98
N ASP A 110 -22.91 -16.81 7.34
CA ASP A 110 -23.39 -15.76 6.43
C ASP A 110 -23.92 -16.36 5.11
N LEU A 111 -25.21 -16.20 4.86
CA LEU A 111 -25.89 -16.65 3.63
C LEU A 111 -25.40 -15.90 2.37
N GLU A 112 -24.90 -14.67 2.53
CA GLU A 112 -24.32 -13.93 1.41
C GLU A 112 -23.03 -14.61 0.89
N LEU A 113 -22.39 -15.42 1.74
CA LEU A 113 -21.12 -16.12 1.46
C LEU A 113 -21.31 -17.58 1.01
N SER A 114 -22.53 -18.12 0.97
CA SER A 114 -22.77 -19.55 0.64
C SER A 114 -22.11 -19.99 -0.67
N ARG A 115 -22.22 -19.18 -1.73
CA ARG A 115 -21.59 -19.50 -3.02
C ARG A 115 -20.06 -19.49 -2.94
N ILE A 116 -19.47 -18.53 -2.22
CA ILE A 116 -18.02 -18.45 -2.05
C ILE A 116 -17.53 -19.67 -1.26
N LYS A 117 -18.30 -20.14 -0.28
CA LYS A 117 -18.01 -21.38 0.46
C LYS A 117 -18.05 -22.60 -0.45
N ASP A 118 -19.05 -22.72 -1.33
CA ASP A 118 -19.10 -23.83 -2.29
C ASP A 118 -17.87 -23.82 -3.23
N ILE A 119 -17.45 -22.64 -3.71
CA ILE A 119 -16.23 -22.54 -4.51
C ILE A 119 -15.02 -22.96 -3.70
N LYS A 120 -14.88 -22.46 -2.46
CA LYS A 120 -13.80 -22.82 -1.55
C LYS A 120 -13.72 -24.33 -1.29
N ASP A 121 -14.85 -24.99 -1.01
CA ASP A 121 -14.85 -26.35 -0.52
C ASP A 121 -14.83 -27.40 -1.66
N PHE A 122 -15.38 -27.06 -2.83
CA PHE A 122 -15.55 -28.02 -3.93
C PHE A 122 -14.75 -27.70 -5.19
N VAL A 123 -14.61 -26.42 -5.56
CA VAL A 123 -13.96 -26.02 -6.82
C VAL A 123 -12.49 -25.70 -6.61
N ASN A 124 -12.17 -24.78 -5.72
CA ASN A 124 -10.82 -24.26 -5.52
C ASN A 124 -9.75 -25.35 -5.27
N PRO A 125 -10.02 -26.44 -4.50
CA PRO A 125 -9.06 -27.52 -4.29
C PRO A 125 -9.07 -28.61 -5.38
N ASN A 126 -10.12 -28.71 -6.22
CA ASN A 126 -10.33 -29.83 -7.13
C ASN A 126 -10.50 -29.43 -8.61
N ALA A 127 -10.40 -28.14 -8.96
CA ALA A 127 -10.64 -27.66 -10.32
C ALA A 127 -9.92 -26.32 -10.56
N GLY A 128 -9.68 -25.98 -11.82
CA GLY A 128 -9.13 -24.66 -12.18
C GLY A 128 -10.19 -23.57 -12.17
N ILE A 129 -9.81 -22.36 -11.74
CA ILE A 129 -10.57 -21.12 -11.85
C ILE A 129 -9.83 -20.23 -12.85
N GLY A 130 -10.52 -19.83 -13.91
CA GLY A 130 -9.96 -18.99 -14.95
C GLY A 130 -9.59 -17.61 -14.43
N TRP A 131 -8.46 -17.06 -14.90
CA TRP A 131 -8.05 -15.70 -14.56
C TRP A 131 -9.02 -14.65 -15.12
N PRO A 132 -9.41 -13.60 -14.36
CA PRO A 132 -10.39 -12.62 -14.80
C PRO A 132 -9.88 -11.56 -15.80
N SER A 133 -8.89 -11.90 -16.64
CA SER A 133 -8.36 -10.97 -17.66
C SER A 133 -9.52 -10.44 -18.50
N SER A 134 -9.50 -9.13 -18.81
CA SER A 134 -10.55 -8.39 -19.54
C SER A 134 -11.94 -8.32 -18.88
N TYR A 135 -12.27 -9.19 -17.92
CA TYR A 135 -13.48 -9.11 -17.09
C TYR A 135 -13.29 -8.12 -15.94
N HIS A 136 -12.12 -8.11 -15.29
CA HIS A 136 -11.80 -7.16 -14.22
C HIS A 136 -10.72 -6.17 -14.61
N LYS A 137 -11.02 -4.88 -14.42
CA LYS A 137 -10.07 -3.79 -14.67
C LYS A 137 -8.83 -3.84 -13.76
N ASN A 138 -8.96 -4.45 -12.57
CA ASN A 138 -7.89 -4.54 -11.57
C ASN A 138 -6.87 -5.67 -11.89
N PHE A 139 -7.23 -6.59 -12.80
CA PHE A 139 -6.44 -7.79 -13.13
C PHE A 139 -6.23 -7.95 -14.64
N ASP A 140 -6.28 -6.82 -15.34
CA ASP A 140 -5.91 -6.76 -16.75
C ASP A 140 -4.41 -7.03 -16.87
N LEU A 141 -4.04 -8.06 -17.63
CA LEU A 141 -2.65 -8.48 -17.77
C LEU A 141 -1.78 -7.43 -18.47
N GLU A 142 -2.38 -6.52 -19.25
CA GLU A 142 -1.67 -5.37 -19.84
C GLU A 142 -1.15 -4.37 -18.80
N MET A 143 -1.69 -4.40 -17.57
CA MET A 143 -1.28 -3.52 -16.46
C MET A 143 -0.67 -4.31 -15.30
N CYS A 144 -0.20 -5.53 -15.57
CA CYS A 144 0.26 -6.49 -14.56
C CYS A 144 1.68 -6.98 -14.85
N ASP A 145 2.58 -6.06 -15.20
CA ASP A 145 3.93 -6.35 -15.68
C ASP A 145 4.75 -7.19 -14.69
N SER A 146 4.51 -7.00 -13.38
CA SER A 146 5.22 -7.74 -12.34
C SER A 146 4.74 -9.17 -12.20
N GLU A 147 3.62 -9.57 -12.82
CA GLU A 147 2.98 -10.89 -12.60
C GLU A 147 2.67 -11.16 -11.12
N ALA A 148 2.26 -10.11 -10.41
CA ALA A 148 1.99 -10.15 -8.97
C ALA A 148 0.71 -9.40 -8.62
N VAL A 149 -0.05 -9.95 -7.68
CA VAL A 149 -1.25 -9.32 -7.10
C VAL A 149 -1.01 -9.07 -5.63
N MET A 150 -1.52 -7.93 -5.17
CA MET A 150 -1.59 -7.61 -3.75
C MET A 150 -3.02 -7.22 -3.39
N CYS A 151 -3.46 -7.70 -2.25
CA CYS A 151 -4.66 -7.27 -1.55
C CYS A 151 -4.26 -6.53 -0.27
N CYS A 152 -4.92 -5.42 0.05
CA CYS A 152 -4.73 -4.70 1.30
C CYS A 152 -6.08 -4.35 1.92
N TRP A 153 -6.22 -4.68 3.20
CA TRP A 153 -7.44 -4.51 3.97
C TRP A 153 -7.24 -3.59 5.17
N LYS A 154 -8.31 -2.87 5.51
CA LYS A 154 -8.33 -1.88 6.60
C LYS A 154 -9.32 -2.21 7.73
N ALA A 155 -10.11 -3.27 7.58
CA ALA A 155 -11.11 -3.67 8.55
C ALA A 155 -11.32 -5.19 8.55
N THR A 156 -12.00 -5.72 9.57
CA THR A 156 -12.39 -7.14 9.61
C THR A 156 -13.81 -7.33 10.16
N ARG A 157 -14.61 -8.17 9.48
CA ARG A 157 -15.94 -8.58 9.95
C ARG A 157 -15.90 -9.43 11.22
N LEU A 158 -14.74 -9.97 11.59
CA LEU A 158 -14.54 -10.78 12.80
C LEU A 158 -14.06 -9.94 14.01
N GLY A 159 -14.09 -8.61 13.90
CA GLY A 159 -13.69 -7.71 14.98
C GLY A 159 -14.58 -7.83 16.22
N THR A 160 -14.02 -7.57 17.39
CA THR A 160 -14.72 -7.64 18.68
C THR A 160 -15.65 -6.45 18.94
N ASP A 161 -15.48 -5.34 18.20
CA ASP A 161 -16.35 -4.17 18.26
C ASP A 161 -17.31 -4.16 17.04
N PRO A 162 -18.61 -4.45 17.24
CA PRO A 162 -19.60 -4.45 16.15
C PRO A 162 -19.82 -3.06 15.53
N ASN A 163 -19.38 -1.97 16.18
CA ASN A 163 -19.49 -0.60 15.66
C ASN A 163 -18.19 -0.11 15.00
N ALA A 164 -17.06 -0.77 15.27
CA ALA A 164 -15.75 -0.44 14.74
C ALA A 164 -14.94 -1.72 14.46
N PRO A 165 -15.28 -2.48 13.40
CA PRO A 165 -14.56 -3.68 12.96
C PRO A 165 -13.11 -3.36 12.56
N GLN A 166 -12.21 -3.25 13.54
CA GLN A 166 -10.81 -2.93 13.32
C GLN A 166 -9.98 -4.22 13.31
N ILE A 167 -8.98 -4.23 12.45
CA ILE A 167 -7.92 -5.23 12.49
C ILE A 167 -7.15 -5.03 13.80
N SER A 168 -6.98 -6.09 14.59
CA SER A 168 -6.30 -6.02 15.90
C SER A 168 -4.78 -6.00 15.79
N SER A 169 -4.23 -6.61 14.74
CA SER A 169 -2.80 -6.61 14.43
C SER A 169 -2.62 -6.65 12.92
N GLY A 170 -2.08 -5.59 12.35
CA GLY A 170 -1.68 -5.51 10.96
C GLY A 170 -0.29 -6.11 10.72
N ASN A 171 0.01 -6.39 9.45
CA ASN A 171 1.34 -6.81 9.01
C ASN A 171 2.04 -5.77 8.14
N ALA A 172 1.37 -4.66 7.83
CA ALA A 172 1.82 -3.67 6.86
C ALA A 172 1.51 -2.25 7.32
N ASN A 173 2.41 -1.32 6.97
CA ASN A 173 2.16 0.11 6.94
C ASN A 173 1.90 0.53 5.51
N ILE A 174 1.05 1.53 5.35
CA ILE A 174 0.76 2.10 4.04
C ILE A 174 1.46 3.42 3.93
N CYS A 175 2.36 3.55 2.96
CA CYS A 175 3.22 4.73 2.86
C CYS A 175 2.47 5.85 2.13
N HIS A 176 2.03 5.54 0.91
CA HIS A 176 1.23 6.42 0.07
C HIS A 176 0.58 5.63 -1.05
N HIS A 177 -0.46 6.22 -1.64
CA HIS A 177 -1.08 5.75 -2.85
C HIS A 177 -1.07 6.85 -3.91
N ASP A 178 -0.58 6.54 -5.11
CA ASP A 178 -0.78 7.39 -6.27
C ASP A 178 -2.07 6.95 -6.97
N ILE A 179 -3.06 7.84 -6.98
CA ILE A 179 -4.38 7.53 -7.50
C ILE A 179 -4.35 7.36 -9.03
N ALA A 180 -3.34 7.93 -9.70
CA ALA A 180 -3.14 7.73 -11.13
C ALA A 180 -2.83 6.26 -11.48
N ASP A 181 -2.41 5.44 -10.51
CA ASP A 181 -2.17 4.02 -10.71
C ASP A 181 -3.47 3.21 -10.78
N SER A 182 -4.57 3.71 -10.21
CA SER A 182 -5.87 3.02 -10.19
C SER A 182 -7.08 3.95 -10.31
N PRO A 183 -7.14 4.80 -11.36
CA PRO A 183 -8.13 5.87 -11.48
C PRO A 183 -9.57 5.34 -11.61
N LYS A 184 -9.74 4.15 -12.19
CA LYS A 184 -11.06 3.52 -12.34
C LYS A 184 -11.61 2.98 -11.01
N SER A 185 -10.75 2.58 -10.08
CA SER A 185 -11.15 2.13 -8.73
C SER A 185 -11.40 3.34 -7.83
N ALA A 186 -10.51 4.33 -7.87
CA ALA A 186 -10.64 5.57 -7.12
C ALA A 186 -11.76 6.50 -7.62
N ARG A 187 -12.21 6.32 -8.87
CA ARG A 187 -13.22 7.15 -9.57
C ARG A 187 -12.81 8.62 -9.74
N VAL A 188 -11.51 8.88 -9.69
CA VAL A 188 -10.90 10.19 -9.96
C VAL A 188 -9.66 9.98 -10.83
N ALA A 189 -9.33 10.98 -11.66
CA ALA A 189 -8.26 10.84 -12.66
C ALA A 189 -6.84 10.76 -12.06
N GLY A 190 -6.65 11.25 -10.84
CA GLY A 190 -5.36 11.26 -10.17
C GLY A 190 -5.42 11.99 -8.83
N GLY A 191 -4.27 12.10 -8.20
CA GLY A 191 -4.11 12.61 -6.84
C GLY A 191 -3.19 11.68 -6.04
N THR A 192 -2.92 12.05 -4.79
CA THR A 192 -2.09 11.23 -3.91
C THR A 192 -2.71 11.21 -2.53
N THR A 193 -2.70 10.03 -1.92
CA THR A 193 -2.97 9.88 -0.49
C THR A 193 -1.67 9.52 0.21
N VAL A 194 -1.33 10.23 1.28
CA VAL A 194 -0.10 9.99 2.07
C VAL A 194 -0.51 9.67 3.49
N PHE A 195 0.09 8.63 4.07
CA PHE A 195 -0.13 8.28 5.47
C PHE A 195 1.19 8.39 6.23
N LEU A 196 1.30 9.41 7.07
CA LEU A 196 2.52 9.68 7.83
C LEU A 196 2.47 8.97 9.18
N GLY A 197 3.55 8.28 9.55
CA GLY A 197 3.71 7.72 10.89
C GLY A 197 2.57 6.78 11.29
N ARG A 198 2.14 5.91 10.36
CA ARG A 198 1.06 4.93 10.54
C ARG A 198 -0.34 5.54 10.78
N ALA A 199 -0.60 6.75 10.28
CA ALA A 199 -1.89 7.44 10.45
C ALA A 199 -3.09 6.67 9.87
N GLU A 200 -2.87 5.70 8.99
CA GLU A 200 -3.86 4.78 8.47
C GLU A 200 -4.37 3.78 9.53
N GLY A 201 -3.62 3.56 10.62
CA GLY A 201 -3.90 2.51 11.61
C GLY A 201 -3.56 1.10 11.11
N GLU A 202 -4.01 0.05 11.81
CA GLU A 202 -3.68 -1.33 11.46
C GLU A 202 -4.13 -1.70 10.04
N SER A 203 -3.23 -2.32 9.26
CA SER A 203 -3.53 -2.80 7.92
C SER A 203 -2.91 -4.17 7.66
N VAL A 204 -3.61 -4.99 6.90
CA VAL A 204 -3.09 -6.28 6.45
C VAL A 204 -2.97 -6.23 4.94
N CYS A 205 -1.78 -6.51 4.42
CA CYS A 205 -1.56 -6.75 3.01
C CYS A 205 -1.11 -8.18 2.78
N HIS A 206 -1.63 -8.82 1.74
CA HIS A 206 -1.30 -10.19 1.36
C HIS A 206 -1.39 -10.32 -0.15
N GLY A 207 -0.51 -11.09 -0.77
CA GLY A 207 -0.51 -11.26 -2.21
C GLY A 207 0.08 -12.59 -2.65
N PHE A 208 0.31 -12.66 -3.96
CA PHE A 208 0.92 -13.81 -4.62
C PHE A 208 1.53 -13.33 -5.94
N PHE A 209 2.35 -14.19 -6.52
CA PHE A 209 2.88 -14.01 -7.87
C PHE A 209 2.81 -15.34 -8.60
N TRP A 210 2.98 -15.29 -9.92
CA TRP A 210 3.06 -16.50 -10.74
C TRP A 210 4.27 -16.45 -11.66
N ASP A 211 4.65 -17.62 -12.18
CA ASP A 211 5.73 -17.73 -13.13
C ASP A 211 5.22 -18.10 -14.52
N GLY A 212 4.87 -17.07 -15.30
CA GLY A 212 4.47 -17.18 -16.70
C GLY A 212 3.51 -18.34 -16.99
N ASP A 213 3.86 -19.17 -17.98
CA ASP A 213 3.07 -20.30 -18.48
C ASP A 213 3.38 -21.64 -17.78
N SER A 214 3.87 -21.61 -16.54
CA SER A 214 4.05 -22.81 -15.72
C SER A 214 2.70 -23.47 -15.37
N VAL A 215 2.72 -24.74 -14.96
CA VAL A 215 1.51 -25.45 -14.48
C VAL A 215 0.84 -24.64 -13.36
N ASN A 216 1.60 -24.24 -12.34
CA ASN A 216 1.07 -23.40 -11.26
C ASN A 216 0.58 -22.03 -11.76
N GLY A 217 1.24 -21.46 -12.77
CA GLY A 217 0.85 -20.17 -13.38
C GLY A 217 -0.49 -20.20 -14.13
N ASP A 218 -0.97 -21.38 -14.54
CA ASP A 218 -2.32 -21.54 -15.10
C ASP A 218 -3.41 -21.40 -14.03
N TYR A 219 -3.11 -21.79 -12.79
CA TYR A 219 -4.03 -21.74 -11.65
C TYR A 219 -3.92 -20.43 -10.86
N LYS A 220 -3.39 -19.37 -11.47
CA LYS A 220 -3.36 -18.03 -10.86
C LYS A 220 -4.75 -17.49 -10.49
N GLY A 221 -5.81 -17.93 -11.20
CA GLY A 221 -7.20 -17.61 -10.81
C GLY A 221 -7.59 -18.28 -9.48
N ASN A 222 -7.17 -19.52 -9.25
CA ASN A 222 -7.33 -20.17 -7.94
C ASN A 222 -6.60 -19.41 -6.84
N LEU A 223 -5.37 -18.93 -7.10
CA LEU A 223 -4.64 -18.08 -6.14
C LEU A 223 -5.36 -16.77 -5.85
N LEU A 224 -5.92 -16.12 -6.87
CA LEU A 224 -6.70 -14.89 -6.67
C LEU A 224 -7.91 -15.14 -5.79
N PHE A 225 -8.66 -16.22 -6.05
CA PHE A 225 -9.79 -16.62 -5.22
C PHE A 225 -9.33 -16.93 -3.79
N TYR A 226 -8.24 -17.70 -3.65
CA TYR A 226 -7.68 -18.06 -2.36
C TYR A 226 -7.32 -16.81 -1.56
N VAL A 227 -6.49 -15.92 -2.10
CA VAL A 227 -6.01 -14.74 -1.37
C VAL A 227 -7.14 -13.75 -1.06
N ALA A 228 -7.97 -13.41 -2.05
CA ALA A 228 -8.96 -12.35 -1.88
C ALA A 228 -10.22 -12.79 -1.14
N MET A 229 -10.72 -14.00 -1.43
CA MET A 229 -12.00 -14.48 -0.92
C MET A 229 -11.84 -15.51 0.20
N GLU A 230 -11.04 -16.55 0.02
CA GLU A 230 -10.89 -17.60 1.05
C GLU A 230 -10.07 -17.11 2.25
N HIS A 231 -8.80 -16.80 2.05
CA HIS A 231 -7.90 -16.29 3.08
C HIS A 231 -8.37 -14.92 3.59
N GLY A 232 -8.63 -13.96 2.70
CA GLY A 232 -9.05 -12.61 3.07
C GLY A 232 -10.40 -12.60 3.78
N LEU A 233 -11.47 -12.89 3.04
CA LEU A 233 -12.84 -12.72 3.52
C LEU A 233 -13.33 -13.88 4.41
N ILE A 234 -13.23 -15.14 3.98
CA ILE A 234 -13.83 -16.28 4.70
C ILE A 234 -13.06 -16.57 5.99
N ASN A 235 -11.74 -16.71 5.91
CA ASN A 235 -10.92 -17.19 7.03
C ASN A 235 -10.60 -16.08 8.04
N ASN A 236 -10.42 -14.85 7.57
CA ASN A 236 -9.99 -13.73 8.42
C ASN A 236 -11.02 -12.58 8.50
N GLY A 237 -12.10 -12.63 7.74
CA GLY A 237 -13.11 -11.57 7.71
C GLY A 237 -12.61 -10.25 7.14
N PHE A 238 -11.42 -10.20 6.51
CA PHE A 238 -10.81 -8.96 6.06
C PHE A 238 -11.65 -8.29 4.98
N VAL A 239 -11.87 -6.98 5.17
CA VAL A 239 -12.75 -6.15 4.35
C VAL A 239 -12.24 -4.73 4.26
N ARG A 240 -12.81 -3.99 3.31
CA ARG A 240 -12.56 -2.57 3.00
C ARG A 240 -11.17 -2.32 2.47
N ASN A 241 -11.13 -1.52 1.41
CA ASN A 241 -9.91 -1.08 0.77
C ASN A 241 -9.19 0.00 1.58
N VAL A 242 -7.93 0.20 1.23
CA VAL A 242 -7.16 1.39 1.58
C VAL A 242 -7.82 2.61 0.91
N PRO A 243 -8.04 3.73 1.61
CA PRO A 243 -8.60 4.93 1.00
C PRO A 243 -7.86 5.28 -0.29
N SER A 244 -8.62 5.51 -1.36
CA SER A 244 -8.16 5.82 -2.72
C SER A 244 -7.54 4.69 -3.55
N ALA A 245 -7.26 3.51 -2.97
CA ALA A 245 -6.74 2.36 -3.70
C ALA A 245 -7.80 1.24 -3.86
N PRO A 246 -7.68 0.33 -4.83
CA PRO A 246 -8.45 -0.91 -4.82
C PRO A 246 -8.13 -1.76 -3.57
N MET A 247 -9.04 -2.66 -3.21
CA MET A 247 -8.81 -3.66 -2.15
C MET A 247 -7.85 -4.74 -2.63
N CYS A 248 -8.01 -5.21 -3.87
CA CYS A 248 -7.06 -6.10 -4.53
C CYS A 248 -6.91 -5.73 -6.01
N ALA A 249 -5.68 -5.78 -6.50
CA ALA A 249 -5.35 -5.57 -7.89
C ALA A 249 -3.95 -6.13 -8.20
N CYS A 250 -3.59 -6.14 -9.49
CA CYS A 250 -2.19 -6.18 -9.88
C CYS A 250 -1.39 -5.13 -9.13
N ILE A 251 -0.20 -5.50 -8.69
CA ILE A 251 0.54 -4.74 -7.67
C ILE A 251 0.84 -3.30 -8.10
N GLU A 252 0.97 -3.06 -9.41
CA GLU A 252 1.15 -1.75 -10.02
C GLU A 252 0.05 -0.75 -9.60
N GLN A 253 -1.18 -1.24 -9.44
CA GLN A 253 -2.37 -0.46 -9.10
C GLN A 253 -2.58 -0.27 -7.59
N MET A 254 -1.78 -0.98 -6.78
CA MET A 254 -1.89 -1.03 -5.32
C MET A 254 -1.04 0.07 -4.66
N PRO A 255 -1.31 0.44 -3.40
CA PRO A 255 -0.52 1.43 -2.69
C PRO A 255 0.88 0.91 -2.39
N LYS A 256 1.81 1.83 -2.13
CA LYS A 256 3.13 1.46 -1.61
C LYS A 256 3.01 1.13 -0.12
N VAL A 257 3.53 -0.01 0.30
CA VAL A 257 3.39 -0.55 1.66
C VAL A 257 4.73 -1.05 2.21
N SER A 258 4.81 -1.23 3.54
CA SER A 258 6.03 -1.77 4.16
C SER A 258 6.22 -3.25 3.95
N ASN A 259 5.14 -4.02 3.92
CA ASN A 259 5.18 -5.48 3.88
C ASN A 259 3.88 -6.05 3.29
N ALA A 260 3.93 -7.29 2.80
CA ALA A 260 2.74 -8.07 2.47
C ALA A 260 3.01 -9.56 2.69
N GLY A 261 2.04 -10.28 3.25
CA GLY A 261 2.06 -11.74 3.32
C GLY A 261 2.02 -12.36 1.92
N CYS A 262 2.41 -13.62 1.81
CA CYS A 262 2.53 -14.32 0.54
C CYS A 262 1.77 -15.66 0.56
N SER A 263 1.14 -15.99 -0.55
CA SER A 263 0.65 -17.34 -0.83
C SER A 263 1.13 -17.84 -2.19
N ASP A 264 1.35 -19.15 -2.26
CA ASP A 264 1.72 -19.87 -3.47
C ASP A 264 0.76 -21.05 -3.70
N VAL A 265 0.78 -21.58 -4.92
CA VAL A 265 -0.02 -22.74 -5.31
C VAL A 265 0.88 -23.85 -5.81
N SER A 266 0.54 -25.08 -5.44
CA SER A 266 1.10 -26.31 -5.97
C SER A 266 -0.03 -27.16 -6.55
N VAL A 267 0.13 -27.56 -7.80
CA VAL A 267 -0.88 -28.30 -8.55
C VAL A 267 -0.35 -29.67 -8.94
N LEU A 268 -1.15 -30.71 -8.72
CA LEU A 268 -0.92 -32.06 -9.22
C LEU A 268 -2.01 -32.40 -10.25
N GLU A 269 -1.59 -32.59 -11.49
CA GLU A 269 -2.44 -33.06 -12.59
C GLU A 269 -2.12 -34.52 -12.89
N THR A 270 -3.13 -35.37 -13.00
CA THR A 270 -2.96 -36.78 -13.35
C THR A 270 -3.51 -37.02 -14.74
N PHE A 271 -2.67 -37.54 -15.63
CA PHE A 271 -2.98 -37.86 -17.00
C PHE A 271 -2.99 -39.37 -17.21
N LYS A 272 -3.63 -39.81 -18.28
CA LYS A 272 -3.53 -41.19 -18.76
C LYS A 272 -3.45 -41.20 -20.28
N VAL A 273 -2.85 -42.25 -20.84
CA VAL A 273 -2.96 -42.51 -22.27
C VAL A 273 -4.24 -43.33 -22.52
N THR A 274 -4.99 -42.97 -23.54
CA THR A 274 -6.18 -43.71 -23.99
C THR A 274 -6.15 -43.91 -25.50
N TYR A 275 -6.62 -45.07 -25.96
CA TYR A 275 -6.77 -45.35 -27.38
C TYR A 275 -8.10 -44.81 -27.92
N GLU A 276 -8.04 -43.82 -28.79
CA GLU A 276 -9.20 -43.20 -29.45
C GLU A 276 -9.62 -44.05 -30.67
N SER A 277 -10.70 -44.82 -30.50
CA SER A 277 -11.17 -45.76 -31.54
C SER A 277 -11.61 -45.10 -32.85
N LEU A 278 -12.00 -43.83 -32.81
CA LEU A 278 -12.50 -43.08 -33.97
C LEU A 278 -11.36 -42.60 -34.88
N THR A 279 -10.27 -42.12 -34.31
CA THR A 279 -9.08 -41.66 -35.05
C THR A 279 -8.05 -42.77 -35.22
N SER A 280 -8.18 -43.88 -34.48
CA SER A 280 -7.19 -44.96 -34.40
C SER A 280 -5.82 -44.47 -33.91
N GLU A 281 -5.84 -43.53 -32.96
CA GLU A 281 -4.64 -42.89 -32.39
C GLU A 281 -4.64 -43.01 -30.87
N TYR A 282 -3.45 -43.00 -30.27
CA TYR A 282 -3.30 -42.82 -28.83
C TYR A 282 -3.30 -41.33 -28.52
N ILE A 283 -4.07 -40.94 -27.51
CA ILE A 283 -4.14 -39.58 -26.98
C ILE A 283 -3.77 -39.58 -25.50
N ILE A 284 -3.37 -38.42 -24.99
CA ILE A 284 -3.23 -38.17 -23.56
C ILE A 284 -4.45 -37.35 -23.14
N GLU A 285 -5.17 -37.82 -22.12
CA GLU A 285 -6.29 -37.11 -21.51
C GLU A 285 -6.11 -37.01 -19.99
N GLN A 286 -6.83 -36.09 -19.38
CA GLN A 286 -6.87 -35.99 -17.92
C GLN A 286 -7.57 -37.22 -17.33
N SER A 287 -6.92 -37.87 -16.35
CA SER A 287 -7.49 -39.04 -15.68
C SER A 287 -8.33 -38.66 -14.46
N GLN A 288 -7.92 -37.63 -13.73
CA GLN A 288 -8.53 -37.20 -12.48
C GLN A 288 -8.57 -35.67 -12.38
N ASP A 289 -9.51 -35.17 -11.60
CA ASP A 289 -9.60 -33.76 -11.20
C ASP A 289 -8.24 -33.28 -10.64
N PRO A 290 -7.81 -32.05 -10.99
CA PRO A 290 -6.53 -31.53 -10.53
C PRO A 290 -6.56 -31.29 -9.02
N GLN A 291 -5.48 -31.65 -8.32
CA GLN A 291 -5.35 -31.37 -6.89
C GLN A 291 -4.61 -30.05 -6.69
N VAL A 292 -5.31 -29.05 -6.19
CA VAL A 292 -4.79 -27.70 -5.97
C VAL A 292 -4.56 -27.47 -4.49
N THR A 293 -3.33 -27.12 -4.12
CA THR A 293 -2.93 -26.87 -2.73
C THR A 293 -2.30 -25.49 -2.59
N PHE A 294 -2.61 -24.80 -1.49
CA PHE A 294 -2.10 -23.46 -1.21
C PHE A 294 -1.14 -23.50 -0.03
N SER A 295 -0.04 -22.76 -0.15
CA SER A 295 0.96 -22.59 0.91
C SER A 295 1.27 -21.11 1.12
N ASN A 296 2.17 -20.81 2.05
CA ASN A 296 2.52 -19.46 2.50
C ASN A 296 3.92 -19.01 2.03
N CYS A 297 4.33 -19.37 0.82
CA CYS A 297 5.63 -19.08 0.23
C CYS A 297 6.81 -19.53 1.11
N GLY A 298 6.65 -20.67 1.79
CA GLY A 298 7.64 -21.17 2.75
C GLY A 298 7.85 -20.26 3.97
N GLY A 299 6.84 -19.45 4.33
CA GLY A 299 6.88 -18.49 5.43
C GLY A 299 7.51 -17.13 5.09
N LYS A 300 7.81 -16.87 3.82
CA LYS A 300 8.39 -15.60 3.36
C LYS A 300 7.29 -14.58 3.05
N ASP A 301 7.63 -13.30 3.18
CA ASP A 301 6.78 -12.23 2.66
C ASP A 301 6.80 -12.19 1.13
N LEU A 302 5.86 -11.44 0.55
CA LEU A 302 5.65 -11.40 -0.91
C LEU A 302 6.86 -10.87 -1.65
N LYS A 303 7.52 -9.84 -1.12
CA LYS A 303 8.69 -9.23 -1.76
C LYS A 303 9.86 -10.21 -1.77
N THR A 304 10.18 -10.79 -0.62
CA THR A 304 11.25 -11.77 -0.47
C THR A 304 11.01 -12.99 -1.37
N ALA A 305 9.80 -13.55 -1.36
CA ALA A 305 9.46 -14.71 -2.20
C ALA A 305 9.53 -14.40 -3.70
N TYR A 306 9.05 -13.21 -4.10
CA TYR A 306 9.08 -12.76 -5.49
C TYR A 306 10.51 -12.59 -6.01
N GLU A 307 11.33 -11.85 -5.28
CA GLU A 307 12.70 -11.48 -5.70
C GLU A 307 13.69 -12.66 -5.69
N GLU A 308 13.34 -13.77 -5.03
CA GLU A 308 14.09 -15.02 -5.15
C GLU A 308 13.84 -15.76 -6.47
N VAL A 309 12.64 -15.61 -7.05
CA VAL A 309 12.21 -16.33 -8.25
C VAL A 309 12.35 -15.46 -9.50
N LYS A 310 11.99 -14.18 -9.39
CA LYS A 310 11.95 -13.22 -10.50
C LYS A 310 13.18 -12.32 -10.48
N PRO A 311 13.71 -11.92 -11.66
CA PRO A 311 14.90 -11.06 -11.75
C PRO A 311 14.61 -9.58 -11.46
N THR A 312 13.34 -9.22 -11.24
CA THR A 312 12.85 -7.86 -11.07
C THR A 312 12.54 -7.56 -9.60
N GLU A 313 12.63 -6.28 -9.21
CA GLU A 313 12.29 -5.82 -7.87
C GLU A 313 10.79 -5.49 -7.75
N LEU A 314 10.19 -5.83 -6.61
CA LEU A 314 8.78 -5.57 -6.33
C LEU A 314 8.59 -4.17 -5.68
N LYS A 315 8.63 -3.13 -6.52
CA LYS A 315 8.75 -1.71 -6.12
C LYS A 315 7.67 -1.15 -5.18
N LYS A 316 6.53 -1.83 -5.06
CA LYS A 316 5.39 -1.38 -4.23
C LYS A 316 5.50 -1.84 -2.78
N ILE A 317 6.49 -2.66 -2.45
CA ILE A 317 6.78 -3.09 -1.08
C ILE A 317 8.17 -2.59 -0.70
N THR A 318 8.29 -1.81 0.37
CA THR A 318 9.58 -1.26 0.81
C THR A 318 10.41 -2.35 1.50
N GLY A 319 9.79 -3.14 2.38
CA GLY A 319 10.40 -4.23 3.13
C GLY A 319 10.48 -3.93 4.63
N ASP A 320 10.48 -2.65 5.01
CA ASP A 320 10.38 -2.22 6.40
C ASP A 320 9.59 -0.92 6.59
N ASP A 321 9.14 -0.72 7.83
CA ASP A 321 8.30 0.40 8.25
C ASP A 321 9.02 1.75 8.20
N ALA A 322 10.33 1.80 8.44
CA ALA A 322 11.09 3.05 8.44
C ALA A 322 11.28 3.57 7.01
N GLU A 323 11.54 2.68 6.04
CA GLU A 323 11.59 3.03 4.64
C GLU A 323 10.21 3.46 4.12
N CYS A 324 9.14 2.84 4.61
CA CYS A 324 7.78 3.25 4.30
C CYS A 324 7.47 4.68 4.79
N ASP A 325 7.84 5.01 6.03
CA ASP A 325 7.72 6.37 6.56
C ASP A 325 8.56 7.37 5.75
N ASN A 326 9.80 7.00 5.36
CA ASN A 326 10.63 7.84 4.51
C ASN A 326 9.97 8.11 3.14
N HIS A 327 9.31 7.12 2.56
CA HIS A 327 8.54 7.28 1.33
C HIS A 327 7.35 8.22 1.49
N ALA A 328 6.61 8.11 2.60
CA ALA A 328 5.50 9.02 2.91
C ALA A 328 6.01 10.47 3.10
N GLU A 329 7.11 10.64 3.83
CA GLU A 329 7.75 11.94 4.04
C GLU A 329 8.34 12.55 2.77
N ALA A 330 8.94 11.74 1.91
CA ALA A 330 9.42 12.20 0.60
C ALA A 330 8.23 12.69 -0.25
N LYS A 331 7.11 11.96 -0.22
CA LYS A 331 5.93 12.29 -1.02
C LYS A 331 5.29 13.61 -0.59
N ILE A 332 5.16 13.87 0.72
CA ILE A 332 4.59 15.13 1.20
C ILE A 332 5.51 16.34 0.91
N LYS A 333 6.84 16.14 0.90
CA LYS A 333 7.82 17.16 0.52
C LYS A 333 7.70 17.60 -0.94
N GLU A 334 7.30 16.71 -1.85
CA GLU A 334 7.03 17.06 -3.27
C GLU A 334 5.95 18.15 -3.39
N PHE A 335 5.02 18.21 -2.44
CA PHE A 335 3.95 19.20 -2.38
C PHE A 335 4.33 20.46 -1.58
N GLY A 336 5.58 20.59 -1.14
CA GLY A 336 6.06 21.75 -0.37
C GLY A 336 5.69 21.73 1.11
N PHE A 337 5.18 20.59 1.61
CA PHE A 337 4.88 20.40 3.02
C PHE A 337 6.07 19.76 3.74
N ALA A 338 6.33 20.20 4.97
CA ALA A 338 7.30 19.59 5.87
C ALA A 338 6.62 19.25 7.18
N ARG A 339 7.03 18.16 7.83
CA ARG A 339 6.59 17.85 9.18
C ARG A 339 7.07 18.97 10.10
N THR A 340 6.18 19.48 10.95
CA THR A 340 6.57 20.41 12.01
C THR A 340 7.67 19.76 12.82
N ASP A 341 8.83 20.40 12.89
CA ASP A 341 9.95 19.90 13.68
C ASP A 341 9.51 19.92 15.15
N ALA A 342 9.40 18.75 15.79
CA ALA A 342 8.99 18.66 17.19
C ALA A 342 10.05 19.26 18.15
N THR A 343 11.24 19.59 17.65
CA THR A 343 12.27 20.36 18.36
C THR A 343 12.15 21.87 18.11
N GLU A 344 11.34 22.31 17.14
CA GLU A 344 10.95 23.70 17.02
C GLU A 344 9.91 24.01 18.10
N ASN A 345 10.43 24.54 19.21
CA ASN A 345 9.67 25.09 20.33
C ASN A 345 8.80 26.31 19.96
N TRP A 346 8.39 26.46 18.70
CA TRP A 346 7.73 27.63 18.16
C TRP A 346 6.33 27.24 17.67
N VAL A 347 5.31 27.56 18.45
CA VAL A 347 3.91 27.29 18.08
C VAL A 347 3.43 28.39 17.12
N PRO A 348 3.05 28.08 15.86
CA PRO A 348 2.55 29.09 14.94
C PRO A 348 1.19 29.63 15.40
N ILE A 349 1.03 30.95 15.40
CA ILE A 349 -0.22 31.61 15.82
C ILE A 349 -0.95 32.34 14.68
N ALA A 350 -0.22 32.68 13.60
CA ALA A 350 -0.78 33.28 12.40
C ALA A 350 0.26 33.24 11.27
N GLY A 351 -0.17 33.05 10.03
CA GLY A 351 0.70 33.11 8.87
C GLY A 351 0.00 33.58 7.60
N ARG A 352 0.74 34.20 6.68
CA ARG A 352 0.21 34.72 5.40
C ARG A 352 1.15 34.45 4.23
N GLY A 353 0.56 34.20 3.06
CA GLY A 353 1.29 34.00 1.81
C GLY A 353 2.01 32.65 1.82
N PRO A 354 3.27 32.57 1.32
CA PRO A 354 4.09 31.35 1.42
C PRO A 354 4.39 30.88 2.85
N LEU A 355 4.12 31.71 3.87
CA LEU A 355 4.24 31.36 5.28
C LEU A 355 2.86 31.18 5.93
N ALA A 356 1.88 30.60 5.24
CA ALA A 356 0.51 30.47 5.74
C ALA A 356 0.40 29.47 6.91
N TYR A 357 -0.21 29.92 8.00
CA TYR A 357 -0.61 29.12 9.16
C TYR A 357 -2.01 29.54 9.61
N PRO A 358 -2.77 28.67 10.29
CA PRO A 358 -4.04 29.05 10.92
C PRO A 358 -3.88 30.31 11.79
N ILE A 359 -4.88 31.18 11.76
CA ILE A 359 -4.91 32.38 12.61
C ILE A 359 -5.66 32.01 13.87
N LEU A 360 -4.94 31.89 14.99
CA LEU A 360 -5.53 31.61 16.29
C LEU A 360 -6.29 32.82 16.83
N SER A 361 -7.32 32.60 17.66
CA SER A 361 -8.06 33.64 18.36
C SER A 361 -7.17 34.38 19.37
N ASN A 362 -7.59 35.57 19.82
CA ASN A 362 -6.86 36.28 20.87
C ASN A 362 -6.81 35.47 22.18
N GLU A 363 -7.85 34.70 22.50
CA GLU A 363 -7.86 33.85 23.70
C GLU A 363 -6.81 32.73 23.60
N GLU A 364 -6.72 32.08 22.43
CA GLU A 364 -5.71 31.04 22.16
C GLU A 364 -4.29 31.60 22.24
N VAL A 365 -4.04 32.78 21.65
CA VAL A 365 -2.75 33.46 21.73
C VAL A 365 -2.38 33.84 23.16
N ILE A 366 -3.34 34.37 23.94
CA ILE A 366 -3.11 34.69 25.36
C ILE A 366 -2.82 33.41 26.16
N ALA A 367 -3.55 32.32 25.91
CA ALA A 367 -3.32 31.05 26.60
C ALA A 367 -1.90 30.54 26.35
N LEU A 368 -1.45 30.52 25.09
CA LEU A 368 -0.08 30.15 24.71
C LEU A 368 0.95 31.08 25.38
N MET A 369 0.72 32.39 25.34
CA MET A 369 1.61 33.36 25.97
C MET A 369 1.64 33.20 27.49
N ASN A 370 0.56 32.82 28.16
CA ASN A 370 0.53 32.56 29.60
C ASN A 370 1.28 31.27 29.97
N GLN A 371 1.28 30.26 29.10
CA GLN A 371 2.06 29.02 29.28
C GLN A 371 3.55 29.20 28.96
N SER A 372 3.87 30.03 27.97
CA SER A 372 5.25 30.36 27.60
C SER A 372 6.03 30.92 28.80
N LYS A 373 7.19 30.36 29.11
CA LYS A 373 8.04 30.89 30.20
C LYS A 373 8.79 32.15 29.78
N THR A 374 9.18 32.25 28.51
CA THR A 374 9.96 33.38 27.98
C THR A 374 9.08 34.57 27.61
N LYS A 375 7.79 34.35 27.32
CA LYS A 375 6.84 35.35 26.83
C LYS A 375 7.33 36.01 25.53
N ILE A 376 7.92 35.22 24.64
CA ILE A 376 8.48 35.68 23.36
C ILE A 376 7.59 35.26 22.19
N ILE A 377 7.34 36.21 21.29
CA ILE A 377 6.75 35.97 19.97
C ILE A 377 7.82 36.23 18.91
N ARG A 378 8.06 35.27 18.03
CA ARG A 378 8.91 35.42 16.84
C ARG A 378 8.04 35.83 15.67
N ARG A 379 8.51 36.79 14.87
CA ARG A 379 7.96 37.11 13.56
C ARG A 379 9.00 36.84 12.48
N LYS A 380 8.66 35.95 11.55
CA LYS A 380 9.42 35.77 10.31
C LYS A 380 8.79 36.54 9.16
N CYS A 381 9.63 37.12 8.30
CA CYS A 381 9.21 37.80 7.08
C CYS A 381 10.21 37.54 5.95
N ILE A 382 9.79 36.79 4.93
CA ILE A 382 10.69 36.44 3.80
C ILE A 382 10.84 37.57 2.76
N GLU A 383 10.03 38.62 2.88
CA GLU A 383 9.99 39.77 1.94
C GLU A 383 10.43 41.09 2.59
N CYS A 384 10.88 41.04 3.84
CA CYS A 384 11.30 42.22 4.61
C CYS A 384 12.81 42.44 4.49
N ASP A 385 13.26 43.63 4.88
CA ASP A 385 14.68 43.94 5.00
C ASP A 385 15.33 42.98 6.02
N LEU A 386 16.64 42.76 5.92
CA LEU A 386 17.37 41.83 6.80
C LEU A 386 17.14 42.08 8.30
N SER A 387 16.99 43.35 8.71
CA SER A 387 16.69 43.73 10.10
C SER A 387 15.28 43.35 10.56
N HIS A 388 14.38 42.97 9.65
CA HIS A 388 12.98 42.66 9.91
C HIS A 388 12.59 41.24 9.43
N ALA A 389 13.55 40.50 8.88
CA ALA A 389 13.38 39.14 8.42
C ALA A 389 13.08 38.19 9.59
N ASP A 390 13.65 38.47 10.76
CA ASP A 390 13.42 37.74 12.01
C ASP A 390 13.43 38.72 13.20
N ILE A 391 12.31 38.81 13.91
CA ILE A 391 12.11 39.73 15.03
C ILE A 391 11.56 38.96 16.22
N TYR A 392 12.13 39.18 17.40
CA TYR A 392 11.65 38.64 18.66
C TYR A 392 11.01 39.74 19.50
N TYR A 393 9.70 39.62 19.68
CA TYR A 393 8.86 40.47 20.53
C TYR A 393 8.78 39.84 21.93
N LYS A 394 9.43 40.45 22.91
CA LYS A 394 9.41 40.00 24.31
C LYS A 394 8.46 40.83 25.14
N ARG A 395 7.52 40.20 25.85
CA ARG A 395 6.69 40.88 26.85
C ARG A 395 7.46 41.06 28.16
N LEU A 396 7.29 42.22 28.79
CA LEU A 396 7.93 42.58 30.06
C LEU A 396 7.00 42.51 31.28
N ASN A 397 5.69 42.38 31.06
CA ASN A 397 4.71 42.37 32.14
C ASN A 397 4.96 41.20 33.11
N VAL A 398 4.84 41.47 34.41
CA VAL A 398 4.89 40.45 35.46
C VAL A 398 3.49 39.84 35.61
N GLY A 399 3.35 38.55 35.28
CA GLY A 399 2.08 37.80 35.37
C GLY A 399 1.37 37.60 34.03
N ASP A 400 0.10 37.23 34.09
CA ASP A 400 -0.73 36.97 32.91
C ASP A 400 -0.96 38.23 32.07
N LEU A 401 -1.13 38.06 30.76
CA LEU A 401 -1.55 39.16 29.91
C LEU A 401 -2.97 39.63 30.31
N PRO A 402 -3.21 40.96 30.38
CA PRO A 402 -4.53 41.49 30.70
C PRO A 402 -5.61 40.98 29.73
N SER A 403 -6.76 40.55 30.26
CA SER A 403 -7.85 39.98 29.46
C SER A 403 -8.47 40.97 28.46
N ASN A 404 -8.29 42.27 28.67
CA ASN A 404 -8.72 43.35 27.78
C ASN A 404 -7.68 43.71 26.70
N PHE A 405 -6.52 43.04 26.64
CA PHE A 405 -5.52 43.28 25.63
C PHE A 405 -5.69 42.34 24.43
N ASP A 406 -6.07 42.91 23.29
CA ASP A 406 -6.15 42.19 22.01
C ASP A 406 -4.77 42.12 21.35
N LEU A 407 -3.91 41.23 21.88
CA LEU A 407 -2.55 41.03 21.39
C LEU A 407 -2.55 40.51 19.95
N GLN A 408 -3.49 39.60 19.62
CA GLN A 408 -3.61 39.05 18.27
C GLN A 408 -3.85 40.17 17.24
N ASN A 409 -4.88 40.97 17.40
CA ASN A 409 -5.17 42.06 16.46
C ASN A 409 -4.08 43.15 16.48
N THR A 410 -3.47 43.39 17.64
CA THR A 410 -2.35 44.33 17.77
C THR A 410 -1.17 43.93 16.87
N LEU A 411 -0.82 42.64 16.82
CA LEU A 411 0.25 42.12 15.97
C LEU A 411 -0.14 42.05 14.50
N LEU A 412 -1.38 41.64 14.20
CA LEU A 412 -1.79 41.34 12.83
C LEU A 412 -2.21 42.58 12.03
N ASP A 413 -2.93 43.52 12.63
CA ASP A 413 -3.61 44.61 11.90
C ASP A 413 -3.64 45.98 12.59
N ARG A 414 -3.41 46.08 13.91
CA ARG A 414 -3.61 47.32 14.69
C ARG A 414 -2.49 47.60 15.70
N TRP A 415 -1.30 47.94 15.20
CA TRP A 415 -0.13 48.24 16.02
C TRP A 415 -0.22 49.58 16.76
N VAL A 416 -1.05 49.64 17.81
CA VAL A 416 -1.35 50.87 18.57
C VAL A 416 -0.65 50.90 19.92
N GLN A 417 -0.28 52.11 20.36
CA GLN A 417 0.18 52.33 21.73
C GLN A 417 -1.01 52.47 22.67
N GLY A 418 -0.95 51.85 23.84
CA GLY A 418 -2.00 51.90 24.85
C GLY A 418 -1.51 51.42 26.22
N GLU A 419 -2.43 51.18 27.15
CA GLU A 419 -2.13 50.79 28.53
C GLU A 419 -1.25 49.53 28.66
N HIS A 420 -1.29 48.65 27.65
CA HIS A 420 -0.58 47.36 27.66
C HIS A 420 0.35 47.14 26.46
N ASN A 421 0.61 48.18 25.66
CA ASN A 421 1.47 48.10 24.47
C ASN A 421 2.37 49.33 24.31
N ARG A 422 3.25 49.58 25.29
CA ARG A 422 4.25 50.64 25.26
C ARG A 422 5.64 50.05 25.03
N PHE A 423 6.34 50.64 24.07
CA PHE A 423 7.68 50.21 23.68
C PHE A 423 8.70 50.43 24.81
N ASN A 424 9.52 49.42 25.07
CA ASN A 424 10.51 49.33 26.15
C ASN A 424 9.92 49.56 27.56
N ILE A 425 8.62 49.34 27.71
CA ILE A 425 7.90 49.38 28.99
C ILE A 425 7.10 48.09 29.16
N ASP A 426 6.21 47.79 28.21
CA ASP A 426 5.38 46.59 28.22
C ASP A 426 5.96 45.49 27.32
N PHE A 427 6.79 45.86 26.34
CA PHE A 427 7.52 44.94 25.46
C PHE A 427 8.86 45.48 24.97
N GLU A 428 9.76 44.59 24.57
CA GLU A 428 11.06 44.87 23.92
C GLU A 428 11.18 44.09 22.61
N LEU A 429 11.98 44.59 21.66
CA LEU A 429 12.21 43.96 20.36
C LEU A 429 13.68 43.65 20.15
N TYR A 430 13.96 42.51 19.52
CA TYR A 430 15.31 42.01 19.25
C TYR A 430 15.41 41.37 17.88
N ASN A 431 16.64 41.27 17.36
CA ASN A 431 16.98 40.40 16.22
C ASN A 431 17.72 39.12 16.64
N ASP A 432 18.02 38.97 17.94
CA ASP A 432 18.78 37.88 18.51
C ASP A 432 17.94 37.21 19.59
N TYR A 433 17.71 35.90 19.47
CA TYR A 433 16.84 35.15 20.37
C TYR A 433 17.42 35.11 21.78
N ASP A 434 18.70 34.80 21.92
CA ASP A 434 19.36 34.69 23.22
C ASP A 434 19.35 36.03 23.96
N ALA A 435 19.57 37.15 23.25
CA ALA A 435 19.40 38.48 23.81
C ALA A 435 17.97 38.76 24.28
N ALA A 436 16.96 38.32 23.51
CA ALA A 436 15.58 38.42 23.92
C ALA A 436 15.35 37.62 25.20
N VAL A 437 15.71 36.34 25.25
CA VAL A 437 15.58 35.48 26.45
C VAL A 437 16.26 36.14 27.66
N ALA A 438 17.51 36.57 27.51
CA ALA A 438 18.28 37.23 28.57
C ALA A 438 17.74 38.62 28.97
N GLY A 439 16.95 39.28 28.12
CA GLY A 439 16.53 40.68 28.33
C GLY A 439 17.71 41.65 28.23
N ASP A 440 18.63 41.41 27.29
CA ASP A 440 19.84 42.23 27.13
C ASP A 440 19.49 43.61 26.55
N THR A 441 19.30 44.58 27.42
CA THR A 441 18.93 45.95 27.04
C THR A 441 19.94 46.66 26.13
N SER A 442 21.18 46.14 25.98
CA SER A 442 22.17 46.69 25.05
C SER A 442 21.92 46.28 23.58
N LYS A 443 21.14 45.21 23.37
CA LYS A 443 20.81 44.65 22.05
C LYS A 443 19.36 44.87 21.63
N ARG A 444 18.51 45.43 22.50
CA ARG A 444 17.12 45.73 22.16
C ARG A 444 17.02 46.87 21.15
N TRP A 445 15.94 46.90 20.40
CA TRP A 445 15.64 48.02 19.51
C TRP A 445 15.41 49.32 20.29
N THR A 446 15.80 50.44 19.70
CA THR A 446 15.69 51.76 20.34
C THR A 446 14.71 52.70 19.65
N TYR A 447 14.12 52.31 18.52
CA TYR A 447 13.12 53.11 17.83
C TYR A 447 11.83 52.32 17.56
N CYS A 448 10.68 52.88 17.94
CA CYS A 448 9.39 52.34 17.57
C CYS A 448 8.31 53.42 17.48
N ASN A 449 7.40 53.26 16.52
CA ASN A 449 6.21 54.07 16.36
C ASN A 449 4.96 53.18 16.17
N PHE A 450 3.79 53.81 16.21
CA PHE A 450 2.50 53.10 16.29
C PHE A 450 1.49 53.69 15.30
N HIS A 451 0.57 52.85 14.82
CA HIS A 451 -0.51 53.23 13.92
C HIS A 451 -1.72 52.28 14.03
N SER A 452 -2.94 52.77 13.78
CA SER A 452 -4.17 52.00 14.00
C SER A 452 -4.66 51.19 12.80
N THR A 453 -3.98 51.27 11.65
CA THR A 453 -4.43 50.67 10.38
C THR A 453 -3.46 49.65 9.78
N VAL A 454 -2.36 49.36 10.47
CA VAL A 454 -1.39 48.33 10.08
C VAL A 454 -0.94 47.57 11.31
N GLY A 455 -0.54 46.31 11.12
CA GLY A 455 0.02 45.47 12.16
C GLY A 455 1.49 45.75 12.43
N PHE A 456 2.06 44.88 13.24
CA PHE A 456 3.44 44.94 13.70
C PHE A 456 4.46 44.91 12.53
N PRO A 457 5.64 45.55 12.64
CA PRO A 457 6.05 46.51 13.67
C PRO A 457 5.89 47.97 13.20
N ARG A 458 4.91 48.28 12.34
CA ARG A 458 4.83 49.60 11.63
C ARG A 458 6.16 50.03 11.01
N ASP A 459 6.83 51.03 11.60
CA ASP A 459 8.11 51.59 11.16
C ASP A 459 9.18 51.51 12.26
N CYS A 460 8.97 50.65 13.26
CA CYS A 460 9.98 50.38 14.30
C CYS A 460 11.26 49.82 13.67
N GLY A 461 12.39 49.98 14.33
CA GLY A 461 13.66 49.47 13.83
C GLY A 461 14.73 49.41 14.92
N PRO A 462 15.85 48.69 14.67
CA PRO A 462 16.88 48.48 15.67
C PRO A 462 17.40 49.79 16.29
N THR A 463 17.62 50.81 15.48
CA THR A 463 18.15 52.11 15.95
C THR A 463 17.40 53.33 15.41
N LYS A 464 16.60 53.18 14.35
CA LYS A 464 15.95 54.28 13.65
C LYS A 464 14.67 53.85 12.93
N TYR A 465 13.93 54.84 12.45
CA TYR A 465 12.78 54.67 11.56
C TYR A 465 13.10 53.79 10.34
N THR A 466 12.32 52.72 10.16
CA THR A 466 12.46 51.78 9.05
C THR A 466 11.09 51.46 8.44
N PRO A 467 10.69 52.13 7.33
CA PRO A 467 9.34 52.00 6.79
C PRO A 467 9.12 50.72 5.99
N ASN A 468 7.85 50.43 5.71
CA ASN A 468 7.39 49.35 4.80
C ASN A 468 7.71 47.93 5.26
N GLN A 469 7.93 47.73 6.56
CA GLN A 469 8.23 46.43 7.15
C GLN A 469 7.02 45.79 7.84
N TRP A 470 5.85 46.44 7.84
CA TRP A 470 4.63 46.03 8.54
C TRP A 470 3.80 44.99 7.77
N ASN A 471 2.86 44.35 8.48
CA ASN A 471 1.88 43.42 7.91
C ASN A 471 0.42 43.84 8.12
N ARG A 472 -0.48 43.17 7.40
CA ARG A 472 -1.93 43.27 7.50
C ARG A 472 -2.59 41.94 7.10
N PHE A 473 -3.43 41.36 7.95
CA PHE A 473 -3.97 40.02 7.70
C PHE A 473 -5.39 40.06 7.14
N TYR A 474 -6.26 40.94 7.66
CA TYR A 474 -7.67 40.91 7.28
C TYR A 474 -8.01 41.73 6.04
N THR A 475 -7.18 42.70 5.65
CA THR A 475 -7.48 43.61 4.54
C THR A 475 -6.22 44.07 3.78
N GLY A 476 -6.37 44.33 2.49
CA GLY A 476 -5.30 44.90 1.65
C GLY A 476 -4.14 43.95 1.31
N SER A 477 -3.15 44.46 0.58
CA SER A 477 -1.89 43.77 0.32
C SER A 477 -0.98 43.84 1.56
N SER A 478 -0.26 42.76 1.85
CA SER A 478 0.67 42.67 2.97
C SER A 478 1.84 41.77 2.61
N LYS A 479 2.96 41.93 3.33
CA LYS A 479 4.12 41.05 3.29
C LYS A 479 3.75 39.61 3.70
N ALA A 480 4.51 38.65 3.18
CA ALA A 480 4.51 37.25 3.60
C ALA A 480 5.21 37.11 4.96
N VAL A 481 4.42 36.90 6.01
CA VAL A 481 4.89 36.85 7.40
C VAL A 481 4.23 35.72 8.17
N ALA A 482 4.93 35.21 9.18
CA ALA A 482 4.36 34.30 10.17
C ALA A 482 4.80 34.70 11.58
N PHE A 483 3.92 34.44 12.54
CA PHE A 483 4.12 34.68 13.96
C PHE A 483 4.09 33.36 14.72
N PHE A 484 4.97 33.24 15.70
CA PHE A 484 5.14 32.04 16.51
C PHE A 484 5.32 32.41 17.98
N VAL A 485 4.74 31.65 18.90
CA VAL A 485 5.00 31.76 20.34
C VAL A 485 6.08 30.77 20.73
N ASP A 486 7.06 31.22 21.51
CA ASP A 486 8.09 30.37 22.08
C ASP A 486 7.56 29.52 23.25
N MET A 487 7.80 28.22 23.18
CA MET A 487 7.41 27.19 24.14
C MET A 487 8.61 26.38 24.63
N SER A 488 9.85 26.87 24.48
CA SER A 488 11.08 26.08 24.71
C SER A 488 11.31 25.57 26.13
N ASP A 489 10.47 25.98 27.08
CA ASP A 489 10.48 25.49 28.45
C ASP A 489 9.07 25.19 29.01
N GLY A 490 8.03 25.10 28.17
CA GLY A 490 6.67 24.73 28.59
C GLY A 490 6.49 23.21 28.67
N PRO A 491 5.57 22.67 29.51
CA PRO A 491 5.14 21.29 29.33
C PRO A 491 4.54 21.17 27.92
N ILE A 492 5.12 20.30 27.11
CA ILE A 492 4.58 19.95 25.80
C ILE A 492 3.32 19.13 26.07
N GLU A 493 2.18 19.80 26.28
CA GLU A 493 0.90 19.12 26.16
C GLU A 493 0.58 19.01 24.67
N THR A 494 0.79 17.80 24.16
CA THR A 494 0.34 17.34 22.85
C THR A 494 -1.19 17.45 22.79
N ALA A 495 -1.70 18.31 21.90
CA ALA A 495 -3.10 18.32 21.51
C ALA A 495 -3.37 17.24 20.46
#